data_AF-A0A1W7CYP2-F1
#
_entry.id   AF-A0A1W7CYP2-F1
#
_cell.length_a   1.000
_cell.length_b   1.000
_cell.length_c   1.000
_cell.angle_alpha   90.00
_cell.angle_beta   90.00
_cell.angle_gamma   90.00
#
_symmetry.space_group_name_H-M   'P 1'
#
loop_
_entity.id
_entity.type
_entity.pdbx_description
1 polymer ?
#
loop_
_entity_poly.entity_id
_entity_poly.type
_entity_poly.pdbx_seq_one_letter_code
_entity_poly.pdbx_strand_id
1 'polypeptide(L)'
;MSPASPPRLEGQPATPHHPAAAEPAAPPAAAGARKVVAEGVVSAVRPNPRPRDGRRPVAWLHICAPPDWQIAPTARSLCECGRDERAAGRARVAALVADHHAHPTACPLRTPAPERTAA
;
A
#
# COMPACT_ATOMS: atom_id res chain seq x y z
N MET A 1 33.62 -33.16 -1.57
CA MET A 1 32.21 -32.91 -1.93
C MET A 1 32.01 -31.40 -1.90
N SER A 2 32.13 -30.75 -3.06
CA SER A 2 32.01 -29.29 -3.17
C SER A 2 30.58 -28.94 -3.63
N PRO A 3 29.94 -27.89 -3.08
CA PRO A 3 28.60 -27.51 -3.52
C PRO A 3 28.65 -26.94 -4.95
N ALA A 4 27.69 -27.35 -5.76
CA ALA A 4 27.50 -26.81 -7.10
C ALA A 4 27.07 -25.33 -7.02
N SER A 5 27.64 -24.49 -7.89
CA SER A 5 27.26 -23.08 -8.01
C SER A 5 25.92 -22.92 -8.73
N PRO A 6 25.09 -21.93 -8.35
CA PRO A 6 23.81 -21.70 -9.01
C PRO A 6 24.00 -21.17 -10.44
N PRO A 7 23.04 -21.43 -11.35
CA PRO A 7 23.13 -21.03 -12.74
C PRO A 7 23.02 -19.51 -12.90
N ARG A 8 23.70 -19.00 -13.94
CA ARG A 8 23.80 -17.59 -14.28
C ARG A 8 22.49 -17.08 -14.89
N LEU A 9 21.96 -15.99 -14.36
CA LEU A 9 20.86 -15.23 -14.97
C LEU A 9 21.37 -14.50 -16.23
N GLU A 10 20.59 -14.55 -17.31
CA GLU A 10 20.91 -13.87 -18.58
C GLU A 10 21.14 -12.37 -18.37
N GLY A 11 22.17 -11.81 -19.02
CA GLY A 11 22.43 -10.36 -19.07
C GLY A 11 23.74 -9.86 -18.47
N GLN A 12 24.58 -10.71 -17.88
CA GLN A 12 25.88 -10.28 -17.37
C GLN A 12 27.00 -10.58 -18.38
N PRO A 13 27.88 -9.61 -18.75
CA PRO A 13 29.09 -9.93 -19.49
C PRO A 13 30.09 -10.67 -18.60
N ALA A 14 30.89 -11.56 -19.18
CA ALA A 14 31.92 -12.30 -18.46
C ALA A 14 33.06 -11.36 -18.04
N THR A 15 33.49 -11.44 -16.78
CA THR A 15 34.69 -10.76 -16.30
C THR A 15 35.92 -11.40 -16.94
N PRO A 16 36.78 -10.67 -17.67
CA PRO A 16 38.04 -11.22 -18.11
C PRO A 16 39.02 -11.28 -16.91
N HIS A 17 39.55 -12.49 -16.68
CA HIS A 17 40.61 -12.75 -15.74
C HIS A 17 41.95 -12.69 -16.49
N HIS A 18 42.71 -11.61 -16.35
CA HIS A 18 44.17 -11.66 -16.51
C HIS A 18 44.84 -10.47 -15.82
N PRO A 19 45.95 -10.66 -15.10
CA PRO A 19 46.83 -9.56 -14.72
C PRO A 19 47.84 -9.34 -15.85
N ALA A 20 48.00 -8.10 -16.32
CA ALA A 20 49.14 -7.72 -17.15
C ALA A 20 49.63 -6.34 -16.72
N ALA A 21 50.91 -6.29 -16.34
CA ALA A 21 51.65 -5.11 -15.90
C ALA A 21 52.08 -4.21 -17.08
N ALA A 22 52.40 -2.95 -16.77
CA ALA A 22 52.25 -1.75 -17.60
C ALA A 22 53.40 -1.38 -18.57
N GLU A 23 53.09 -0.55 -19.57
CA GLU A 23 53.99 0.50 -20.09
C GLU A 23 53.17 1.78 -20.41
N PRO A 24 53.63 3.01 -20.08
CA PRO A 24 52.84 4.24 -20.23
C PRO A 24 53.01 4.86 -21.63
N ALA A 25 51.91 5.03 -22.35
CA ALA A 25 51.88 5.84 -23.58
C ALA A 25 51.59 7.32 -23.27
N ALA A 26 52.30 8.22 -23.96
CA ALA A 26 52.30 9.67 -23.80
C ALA A 26 50.89 10.30 -23.75
N PRO A 27 50.70 11.42 -23.02
CA PRO A 27 49.38 12.01 -22.86
C PRO A 27 48.87 12.57 -24.19
N PRO A 28 47.69 12.16 -24.69
CA PRO A 28 47.02 12.92 -25.73
C PRO A 28 46.49 14.24 -25.16
N ALA A 29 46.50 15.26 -26.01
CA ALA A 29 46.13 16.63 -25.71
C ALA A 29 44.80 16.76 -24.97
N ALA A 30 44.74 17.74 -24.05
CA ALA A 30 43.61 18.02 -23.19
C ALA A 30 42.30 18.21 -23.98
N ALA A 31 41.49 17.17 -24.05
CA ALA A 31 40.09 17.28 -24.42
C ALA A 31 39.32 17.80 -23.20
N GLY A 32 38.61 18.92 -23.37
CA GLY A 32 37.80 19.53 -22.32
C GLY A 32 36.87 18.49 -21.67
N ALA A 33 36.83 18.51 -20.33
CA ALA A 33 36.04 17.57 -19.55
C ALA A 33 34.57 17.61 -19.96
N ARG A 34 34.00 16.44 -20.28
CA ARG A 34 32.57 16.31 -20.54
C ARG A 34 31.82 16.59 -19.24
N LYS A 35 30.90 17.56 -19.25
CA LYS A 35 29.95 17.75 -18.14
C LYS A 35 29.14 16.48 -17.98
N VAL A 36 29.36 15.76 -16.89
CA VAL A 36 28.58 14.60 -16.51
C VAL A 36 27.38 15.09 -15.69
N VAL A 37 26.18 14.67 -16.08
CA VAL A 37 24.97 14.88 -15.28
C VAL A 37 24.91 13.75 -14.25
N ALA A 38 24.81 14.09 -12.96
CA ALA A 38 24.56 13.10 -11.92
C ALA A 38 23.18 12.49 -12.12
N GLU A 39 23.07 11.17 -12.18
CA GLU A 39 21.76 10.50 -12.10
C GLU A 39 21.10 10.84 -10.76
N GLY A 40 19.94 11.49 -10.82
CA GLY A 40 19.13 11.77 -9.65
C GLY A 40 18.38 10.53 -9.21
N VAL A 41 18.54 10.13 -7.95
CA VAL A 41 17.67 9.14 -7.30
C VAL A 41 16.24 9.66 -7.29
N VAL A 42 15.30 8.86 -7.81
CA VAL A 42 13.87 9.12 -7.65
C VAL A 42 13.51 8.89 -6.19
N SER A 43 13.55 9.97 -5.39
CA SER A 43 13.02 9.95 -4.04
C SER A 43 11.52 10.24 -4.10
N ALA A 44 10.71 9.22 -3.82
CA ALA A 44 9.29 9.44 -3.54
C ALA A 44 9.16 10.17 -2.20
N VAL A 45 8.96 11.48 -2.25
CA VAL A 45 8.65 12.29 -1.07
C VAL A 45 7.36 11.77 -0.46
N ARG A 46 7.43 11.23 0.76
CA ARG A 46 6.22 10.84 1.48
C ARG A 46 5.38 12.07 1.76
N PRO A 47 4.04 12.00 1.64
CA PRO A 47 3.17 13.08 2.06
C PRO A 47 3.47 13.46 3.50
N ASN A 48 3.53 14.77 3.78
CA ASN A 48 3.71 15.28 5.13
C ASN A 48 2.55 14.77 6.01
N PRO A 49 2.81 14.16 7.19
CA PRO A 49 1.74 13.68 8.05
C PRO A 49 0.79 14.82 8.41
N ARG A 50 -0.50 14.65 8.14
CA ARG A 50 -1.52 15.60 8.62
C ARG A 50 -1.69 15.40 10.13
N PRO A 51 -1.78 16.49 10.93
CA PRO A 51 -2.15 16.38 12.33
C PRO A 51 -3.46 15.60 12.45
N ARG A 52 -3.45 14.53 13.25
CA ARG A 52 -4.65 13.73 13.51
C ARG A 52 -5.48 14.47 14.56
N ASP A 53 -6.74 14.74 14.26
CA ASP A 53 -7.71 15.41 15.15
C ASP A 53 -8.18 14.54 16.33
N GLY A 54 -7.41 13.51 16.69
CA GLY A 54 -7.76 12.51 17.70
C GLY A 54 -8.90 11.56 17.30
N ARG A 55 -9.62 11.83 16.19
CA ARG A 55 -10.72 10.98 15.75
C ARG A 55 -10.18 9.74 15.06
N ARG A 56 -10.82 8.59 15.33
CA ARG A 56 -10.55 7.32 14.66
C ARG A 56 -11.87 6.78 14.10
N PRO A 57 -11.90 6.30 12.85
CA PRO A 57 -13.06 5.55 12.36
C PRO A 57 -13.27 4.31 13.22
N VAL A 58 -14.49 4.11 13.69
CA VAL A 58 -14.91 2.95 14.50
C VAL A 58 -15.79 1.99 13.70
N ALA A 59 -16.23 2.39 12.51
CA ALA A 59 -17.05 1.60 11.60
C ALA A 59 -16.55 1.75 10.16
N TRP A 60 -16.63 0.67 9.40
CA TRP A 60 -16.24 0.59 7.99
C TRP A 60 -17.33 -0.06 7.16
N LEU A 61 -17.53 0.45 5.95
CA LEU A 61 -18.41 -0.13 4.94
C LEU A 61 -17.58 -0.42 3.69
N HIS A 62 -17.56 -1.68 3.28
CA HIS A 62 -16.94 -2.13 2.04
C HIS A 62 -18.04 -2.53 1.06
N ILE A 63 -18.00 -1.98 -0.15
CA ILE A 63 -18.96 -2.28 -1.21
C ILE A 63 -18.18 -2.71 -2.45
N CYS A 64 -18.49 -3.90 -2.96
CA CYS A 64 -18.03 -4.36 -4.27
C CYS A 64 -19.19 -4.22 -5.25
N ALA A 65 -19.10 -3.25 -6.15
CA ALA A 65 -20.04 -3.06 -7.26
C ALA A 65 -19.27 -3.27 -8.59
N PRO A 66 -19.38 -4.46 -9.20
CA PRO A 66 -18.74 -4.75 -10.48
C PRO A 66 -19.24 -3.81 -11.59
N PRO A 67 -18.45 -3.57 -12.64
CA PRO A 67 -18.86 -2.72 -13.77
C PRO A 67 -20.01 -3.33 -14.58
N ASP A 68 -20.17 -4.65 -14.52
CA ASP A 68 -21.27 -5.38 -15.18
C ASP A 68 -22.54 -5.33 -14.32
N TRP A 69 -23.62 -4.81 -14.89
CA TRP A 69 -24.93 -4.66 -14.23
C TRP A 69 -25.64 -6.01 -13.99
N GLN A 70 -25.20 -7.10 -14.61
CA GLN A 70 -25.76 -8.42 -14.40
C GLN A 70 -25.21 -9.04 -13.10
N ILE A 71 -24.06 -8.57 -12.62
CA ILE A 71 -23.43 -9.09 -11.41
C ILE A 71 -24.00 -8.39 -10.17
N ALA A 72 -24.47 -9.19 -9.21
CA ALA A 72 -25.02 -8.68 -7.96
C ALA A 72 -23.92 -7.98 -7.13
N PRO A 73 -24.13 -6.75 -6.65
CA PRO A 73 -23.19 -6.10 -5.76
C PRO A 73 -23.15 -6.82 -4.41
N THR A 74 -22.04 -6.71 -3.71
CA THR A 74 -21.90 -7.19 -2.33
C THR A 74 -21.43 -6.07 -1.42
N ALA A 75 -21.78 -6.15 -0.14
CA ALA A 75 -21.33 -5.20 0.85
C ALA A 75 -21.07 -5.90 2.19
N ARG A 76 -20.14 -5.33 2.98
CA ARG A 76 -19.84 -5.73 4.35
C ARG A 76 -19.72 -4.49 5.23
N SER A 77 -20.48 -4.45 6.31
CA SER A 77 -20.39 -3.42 7.35
C SER A 77 -19.72 -4.00 8.58
N LEU A 78 -18.68 -3.34 9.07
CA LEU A 78 -17.92 -3.71 10.26
C LEU A 78 -17.94 -2.55 11.26
N CYS A 79 -18.05 -2.86 12.55
CA CYS A 79 -17.87 -1.89 13.62
C CYS A 79 -17.10 -2.52 14.78
N GLU A 80 -16.29 -1.72 15.46
CA GLU A 80 -15.52 -2.17 16.63
C GLU A 80 -16.40 -2.60 17.81
N CYS A 81 -17.69 -2.25 17.80
CA CYS A 81 -18.66 -2.73 18.79
C CYS A 81 -19.01 -4.23 18.63
N GLY A 82 -18.43 -4.91 17.63
CA GLY A 82 -18.69 -6.32 17.32
C GLY A 82 -19.68 -6.55 16.17
N ARG A 83 -20.17 -5.48 15.53
CA ARG A 83 -21.04 -5.60 14.36
C ARG A 83 -20.25 -6.08 13.14
N ASP A 84 -20.71 -7.17 12.50
CA ASP A 84 -20.25 -7.64 11.19
C ASP A 84 -21.43 -8.15 10.38
N GLU A 85 -21.88 -7.35 9.42
CA GLU A 85 -23.02 -7.66 8.56
C GLU A 85 -22.61 -7.72 7.09
N ARG A 86 -23.24 -8.62 6.34
CA ARG A 86 -22.97 -8.82 4.91
C ARG A 86 -24.26 -8.83 4.12
N ALA A 87 -24.21 -8.24 2.93
CA ALA A 87 -25.33 -8.22 1.99
C ALA A 87 -24.86 -8.55 0.58
N ALA A 88 -25.75 -9.17 -0.18
CA ALA A 88 -25.58 -9.40 -1.61
C ALA A 88 -26.87 -9.03 -2.35
N GLY A 89 -26.74 -8.45 -3.54
CA GLY A 89 -27.85 -7.93 -4.33
C GLY A 89 -28.21 -6.49 -3.98
N ARG A 90 -28.71 -5.76 -4.99
CA ARG A 90 -28.93 -4.31 -4.95
C ARG A 90 -29.75 -3.83 -3.76
N ALA A 91 -30.93 -4.42 -3.56
CA ALA A 91 -31.84 -4.00 -2.50
C ALA A 91 -31.24 -4.20 -1.09
N ARG A 92 -30.59 -5.35 -0.86
CA ARG A 92 -29.97 -5.66 0.43
C ARG A 92 -28.73 -4.80 0.68
N VAL A 93 -27.92 -4.56 -0.35
CA VAL A 93 -26.77 -3.65 -0.24
C VAL A 93 -27.24 -2.24 0.09
N ALA A 94 -28.27 -1.73 -0.59
CA ALA A 94 -28.83 -0.40 -0.28
C ALA A 94 -29.36 -0.32 1.16
N ALA A 95 -30.05 -1.37 1.64
CA ALA A 95 -30.50 -1.45 3.02
C ALA A 95 -29.32 -1.44 4.00
N LEU A 96 -28.27 -2.24 3.73
CA LEU A 96 -27.07 -2.28 4.57
C LEU A 96 -26.33 -0.93 4.61
N VAL A 97 -26.32 -0.17 3.51
CA VAL A 97 -25.75 1.19 3.51
C VAL A 97 -26.54 2.12 4.43
N ALA A 98 -27.87 2.13 4.29
CA ALA A 98 -28.74 2.98 5.11
C ALA A 98 -28.59 2.66 6.60
N ASP A 99 -28.55 1.37 6.92
CA ASP A 99 -28.40 0.90 8.27
C ASP A 99 -26.96 1.13 8.83
N HIS A 100 -25.91 1.02 8.00
CA HIS A 100 -24.56 1.45 8.36
C HIS A 100 -24.50 2.93 8.72
N HIS A 101 -25.26 3.79 8.02
CA HIS A 101 -25.36 5.22 8.34
C HIS A 101 -26.13 5.51 9.63
N ALA A 102 -27.12 4.68 9.96
CA ALA A 102 -27.88 4.79 11.20
C ALA A 102 -27.11 4.26 12.42
N HIS A 103 -26.28 3.24 12.23
CA HIS A 103 -25.57 2.57 13.32
C HIS A 103 -24.81 3.48 14.30
N PRO A 104 -24.13 4.58 13.89
CA PRO A 104 -23.37 5.41 14.82
C PRO A 104 -24.19 6.06 15.93
N THR A 105 -25.51 6.20 15.78
CA THR A 105 -26.40 6.75 16.82
C THR A 105 -26.79 5.71 17.87
N ALA A 106 -26.81 4.44 17.49
CA ALA A 106 -27.12 3.29 18.35
C ALA A 106 -25.88 2.53 18.84
N CYS A 107 -24.70 2.85 18.30
CA CYS A 107 -23.47 2.13 18.62
C CYS A 107 -23.05 2.39 20.08
N PRO A 108 -22.87 1.34 20.90
CA PRO A 108 -22.54 1.50 22.33
C PRO A 108 -21.16 2.12 22.56
N LEU A 109 -20.26 2.05 21.58
CA LEU A 109 -18.95 2.71 21.63
C LEU A 109 -19.01 4.21 21.35
N ARG A 110 -20.12 4.71 20.79
CA ARG A 110 -20.35 6.13 20.49
C ARG A 110 -21.38 6.77 21.41
N THR A 111 -22.39 6.00 21.80
CA THR A 111 -23.42 6.39 22.76
C THR A 111 -23.20 5.55 24.00
N PRO A 112 -22.36 5.98 24.96
CA PRO A 112 -22.20 5.26 26.21
C PRO A 112 -23.59 5.14 26.86
N ALA A 113 -23.97 3.91 27.21
CA ALA A 113 -25.20 3.69 27.96
C ALA A 113 -25.11 4.49 29.27
N PRO A 114 -26.22 5.05 29.77
CA PRO A 114 -26.21 5.68 31.08
C PRO A 114 -25.72 4.66 32.10
N GLU A 115 -24.69 5.03 32.85
CA GLU A 115 -24.14 4.24 33.93
C GLU A 115 -25.29 3.84 34.85
N ARG A 116 -25.55 2.53 34.98
CA ARG A 116 -26.44 2.04 36.03
C ARG A 116 -25.68 2.20 37.34
N THR A 117 -25.85 3.35 37.98
CA THR A 117 -25.44 3.56 39.37
C THR A 117 -26.21 2.54 40.21
N ALA A 118 -25.53 1.47 40.62
CA ALA A 118 -26.02 0.63 41.71
C ALA A 118 -25.92 1.49 42.98
N ALA A 119 -27.09 1.79 43.57
CA ALA A 119 -27.22 2.47 44.85
C ALA A 119 -27.01 1.50 46.02
#